data_AF-A0A9W8JIL9-F1
#
_entry.id   AF-A0A9W8JIL9-F1
#
_cell.length_a   1.000
_cell.length_b   1.000
_cell.length_c   1.000
_cell.angle_alpha   90.00
_cell.angle_beta   90.00
_cell.angle_gamma   90.00
#
_symmetry.space_group_name_H-M   'P 1'
#
loop_
_entity.id
_entity.type
_entity.pdbx_description
1 polymer ?
#
loop_
_entity_poly.entity_id
_entity_poly.type
_entity_poly.pdbx_seq_one_letter_code
_entity_poly.pdbx_strand_id
1 'polypeptide(L)'
;MPLVPAWNKVVEYARDTWGEGGGPTLNPPEYADRGADACMNEPRIKIQWAQQPSCSSMKTLGEGTSKGADATISFVQKTGSEQSGSWTVTKSSEITNSISFNVGFEYSGFSAGMETSFSATVKNERFTMSNNNMQETTVTYENKDGNQCKLEIDTQTCRATGKGVVPIKASGFVWFYYPSPRASKNNPGGSKHYHWAVQLSRVLTEEERTSLIEFQGPMNTISKTAHALNCTPLGASKAVARTLVKPGTNATRPSKTTSASPRAGSTSGKTATEGGNTAGKTPAKSTSTKPRASSNPKPSPRPRAPQRKD
;
A
#
# COMPACT_ATOMS: atom_id res chain seq x y z
N MET A 1 24.35 -7.65 -14.69
CA MET A 1 23.30 -6.69 -14.30
C MET A 1 23.69 -6.12 -12.94
N PRO A 2 23.78 -4.79 -12.77
CA PRO A 2 24.13 -4.19 -11.49
C PRO A 2 23.06 -4.55 -10.44
N LEU A 3 23.50 -5.01 -9.26
CA LEU A 3 22.58 -5.42 -8.19
C LEU A 3 22.04 -4.23 -7.39
N VAL A 4 22.73 -3.10 -7.41
CA VAL A 4 22.42 -1.89 -6.62
C VAL A 4 22.90 -0.64 -7.38
N PRO A 5 22.32 0.55 -7.11
CA PRO A 5 22.72 1.79 -7.79
C PRO A 5 24.23 2.09 -7.70
N ALA A 6 24.84 1.84 -6.54
CA ALA A 6 26.27 2.08 -6.31
C ALA A 6 27.17 0.85 -6.58
N TRP A 7 26.77 -0.05 -7.49
CA TRP A 7 27.49 -1.29 -7.78
C TRP A 7 28.99 -1.09 -8.07
N ASN A 8 29.32 0.02 -8.72
CA ASN A 8 30.68 0.42 -9.10
C ASN A 8 31.62 0.44 -7.88
N LYS A 9 31.15 0.91 -6.73
CA LYS A 9 31.93 0.97 -5.48
C LYS A 9 32.26 -0.43 -4.94
N VAL A 10 31.37 -1.40 -5.12
CA VAL A 10 31.60 -2.80 -4.71
C VAL A 10 32.70 -3.44 -5.57
N VAL A 11 32.65 -3.22 -6.89
CA VAL A 11 33.67 -3.70 -7.83
C VAL A 11 35.02 -3.03 -7.57
N GLU A 12 35.02 -1.71 -7.36
CA GLU A 12 36.21 -0.95 -7.01
C GLU A 12 36.82 -1.42 -5.69
N TYR A 13 36.01 -1.60 -4.64
CA TYR A 13 36.46 -2.15 -3.36
C TYR A 13 37.15 -3.51 -3.54
N ALA A 14 36.58 -4.42 -4.35
CA ALA A 14 37.17 -5.73 -4.61
C ALA A 14 38.49 -5.61 -5.40
N ARG A 15 38.54 -4.75 -6.41
CA ARG A 15 39.76 -4.46 -7.18
C ARG A 15 40.87 -3.88 -6.30
N ASP A 16 40.52 -2.98 -5.40
CA ASP A 16 41.47 -2.31 -4.53
C ASP A 16 41.96 -3.26 -3.46
N THR A 17 41.11 -4.15 -2.96
CA THR A 17 41.43 -5.11 -1.89
C THR A 17 42.19 -6.35 -2.39
N TRP A 18 41.87 -6.89 -3.58
CA TRP A 18 42.42 -8.17 -4.06
C TRP A 18 43.01 -8.12 -5.47
N GLY A 19 42.89 -6.99 -6.17
CA GLY A 19 43.40 -6.81 -7.53
C GLY A 19 42.36 -7.08 -8.62
N GLU A 20 42.79 -6.95 -9.87
CA GLU A 20 41.95 -7.11 -11.06
C GLU A 20 41.67 -8.59 -11.41
N GLY A 21 40.70 -8.79 -12.32
CA GLY A 21 40.34 -10.11 -12.86
C GLY A 21 39.35 -10.91 -12.01
N GLY A 22 38.76 -10.30 -10.97
CA GLY A 22 37.69 -10.90 -10.18
C GLY A 22 36.32 -10.69 -10.81
N GLY A 23 35.62 -11.78 -11.14
CA GLY A 23 34.24 -11.71 -11.62
C GLY A 23 33.24 -11.73 -10.46
N PRO A 24 32.31 -10.75 -10.35
CA PRO A 24 31.28 -10.80 -9.34
C PRO A 24 30.29 -11.93 -9.63
N THR A 25 29.87 -12.64 -8.60
CA THR A 25 28.92 -13.75 -8.65
C THR A 25 27.96 -13.62 -7.47
N LEU A 26 26.67 -13.78 -7.75
CA LEU A 26 25.61 -13.70 -6.74
C LEU A 26 25.13 -15.10 -6.40
N ASN A 27 24.88 -15.33 -5.11
CA ASN A 27 24.26 -16.56 -4.59
C ASN A 27 24.87 -17.86 -5.14
N PRO A 28 26.20 -18.01 -5.14
CA PRO A 28 26.83 -19.24 -5.57
C PRO A 28 26.37 -20.43 -4.69
N PRO A 29 26.06 -21.60 -5.29
CA PRO A 29 25.47 -22.72 -4.57
C PRO A 29 26.34 -23.26 -3.42
N GLU A 30 27.66 -23.14 -3.54
CA GLU A 30 28.63 -23.54 -2.50
C GLU A 30 28.58 -22.66 -1.24
N TYR A 31 27.96 -21.48 -1.29
CA TYR A 31 27.84 -20.53 -0.18
C TYR A 31 26.38 -20.11 0.06
N ALA A 32 25.49 -21.10 0.12
CA ALA A 32 24.06 -20.88 0.30
C ALA A 32 23.67 -20.09 1.58
N ASP A 33 24.51 -20.13 2.63
CA ASP A 33 24.31 -19.37 3.87
C ASP A 33 24.71 -17.88 3.76
N ARG A 34 25.34 -17.48 2.65
CA ARG A 34 25.94 -16.16 2.43
C ARG A 34 25.58 -15.59 1.06
N GLY A 35 24.28 -15.62 0.77
CA GLY A 35 23.73 -14.96 -0.41
C GLY A 35 23.64 -13.44 -0.26
N ALA A 36 23.46 -12.77 -1.39
CA ALA A 36 22.82 -11.48 -1.48
C ALA A 36 21.30 -11.66 -1.55
N ASP A 37 20.59 -10.78 -0.86
CA ASP A 37 19.13 -10.74 -0.80
C ASP A 37 18.63 -9.31 -1.03
N ALA A 38 17.40 -9.17 -1.49
CA ALA A 38 16.72 -7.91 -1.71
C ALA A 38 15.42 -7.92 -0.90
N CYS A 39 15.32 -7.04 0.09
CA CYS A 39 14.17 -6.98 0.98
C CYS A 39 13.54 -5.60 0.98
N MET A 40 12.25 -5.56 1.25
CA MET A 40 11.57 -4.32 1.62
C MET A 40 11.62 -4.16 3.12
N ASN A 41 12.11 -3.02 3.59
CA ASN A 41 12.15 -2.70 5.01
C ASN A 41 10.86 -2.07 5.52
N GLU A 42 10.00 -1.59 4.61
CA GLU A 42 8.73 -0.98 4.98
C GLU A 42 7.59 -2.01 4.90
N PRO A 43 6.89 -2.27 6.01
CA PRO A 43 5.79 -3.23 6.02
C PRO A 43 4.58 -2.72 5.23
N ARG A 44 4.45 -1.40 5.10
CA ARG A 44 3.32 -0.74 4.44
C ARG A 44 3.79 0.50 3.68
N ILE A 45 3.44 0.55 2.40
CA ILE A 45 3.78 1.64 1.48
C ILE A 45 2.64 2.65 1.46
N LYS A 46 2.99 3.90 1.74
CA LYS A 46 2.03 5.01 1.69
C LYS A 46 1.75 5.41 0.25
N ILE A 47 0.49 5.36 -0.15
CA ILE A 47 0.00 5.90 -1.40
C ILE A 47 -0.39 7.37 -1.17
N GLN A 48 0.20 8.24 -1.97
CA GLN A 48 -0.11 9.67 -2.00
C GLN A 48 -1.04 9.96 -3.17
N TRP A 49 -2.02 10.82 -2.95
CA TRP A 49 -2.91 11.26 -4.02
C TRP A 49 -2.20 12.21 -4.97
N ALA A 50 -2.14 11.85 -6.25
CA ALA A 50 -1.62 12.72 -7.31
C ALA A 50 -2.60 13.87 -7.62
N GLN A 51 -3.88 13.67 -7.32
CA GLN A 51 -4.95 14.65 -7.46
C GLN A 51 -5.98 14.42 -6.36
N GLN A 52 -6.70 15.47 -5.98
CA GLN A 52 -7.77 15.35 -4.98
C GLN A 52 -8.83 14.35 -5.47
N PRO A 53 -9.25 13.38 -4.63
CA PRO A 53 -10.25 12.42 -5.04
C PRO A 53 -11.58 13.09 -5.44
N SER A 54 -12.21 12.56 -6.49
CA SER A 54 -13.54 12.97 -6.94
C SER A 54 -14.56 11.90 -6.52
N CYS A 55 -15.54 12.29 -5.71
CA CYS A 55 -16.57 11.40 -5.20
C CYS A 55 -17.95 11.83 -5.70
N SER A 56 -18.75 10.86 -6.12
CA SER A 56 -20.18 11.02 -6.37
C SER A 56 -20.97 10.14 -5.43
N SER A 57 -22.16 10.60 -5.03
CA SER A 57 -23.09 9.84 -4.20
C SER A 57 -24.37 9.61 -4.97
N MET A 58 -24.89 8.39 -4.87
CA MET A 58 -26.16 7.98 -5.45
C MET A 58 -27.00 7.31 -4.37
N LYS A 59 -28.22 7.79 -4.20
CA LYS A 59 -29.20 7.18 -3.31
C LYS A 59 -30.06 6.21 -4.11
N THR A 60 -30.17 4.97 -3.66
CA THR A 60 -31.08 3.99 -4.24
C THR A 60 -32.18 3.69 -3.23
N LEU A 61 -33.43 3.84 -3.67
CA LEU A 61 -34.61 3.54 -2.88
C LEU A 61 -35.13 2.15 -3.26
N GLY A 62 -35.14 1.23 -2.31
CA GLY A 62 -35.93 0.01 -2.39
C GLY A 62 -37.31 0.26 -1.80
N GLU A 63 -38.36 0.12 -2.60
CA GLU A 63 -39.74 0.24 -2.13
C GLU A 63 -40.39 -1.15 -2.07
N GLY A 64 -41.00 -1.48 -0.94
CA GLY A 64 -41.86 -2.65 -0.78
C GLY A 64 -43.26 -2.21 -0.38
N THR A 65 -44.28 -2.70 -1.08
CA THR A 65 -45.69 -2.48 -0.74
C THR A 65 -46.35 -3.81 -0.40
N SER A 66 -47.12 -3.86 0.69
CA SER A 66 -48.07 -4.95 0.94
C SER A 66 -49.51 -4.47 0.70
N LYS A 67 -50.33 -5.35 0.12
CA LYS A 67 -51.79 -5.14 0.00
C LYS A 67 -52.47 -6.44 0.39
N GLY A 68 -53.26 -6.41 1.46
CA GLY A 68 -54.00 -7.56 1.97
C GLY A 68 -53.16 -8.43 2.91
N ALA A 69 -53.56 -8.44 4.18
CA ALA A 69 -52.93 -9.12 5.32
C ALA A 69 -51.50 -8.65 5.67
N ASP A 70 -51.12 -8.83 6.94
CA ASP A 70 -49.78 -8.55 7.43
C ASP A 70 -48.75 -9.35 6.62
N ALA A 71 -47.80 -8.66 6.01
CA ALA A 71 -46.82 -9.27 5.11
C ALA A 71 -45.41 -9.10 5.64
N THR A 72 -44.61 -10.16 5.53
CA THR A 72 -43.18 -10.08 5.82
C THR A 72 -42.42 -9.66 4.56
N ILE A 73 -41.79 -8.49 4.58
CA ILE A 73 -40.96 -7.99 3.47
C ILE A 73 -39.49 -8.23 3.85
N SER A 74 -38.74 -8.84 2.95
CA SER A 74 -37.29 -9.01 3.12
C SER A 74 -36.54 -8.21 2.07
N PHE A 75 -35.56 -7.43 2.51
CA PHE A 75 -34.62 -6.72 1.65
C PHE A 75 -33.25 -7.36 1.76
N VAL A 76 -32.68 -7.79 0.65
CA VAL A 76 -31.27 -8.18 0.58
C VAL A 76 -30.47 -6.94 0.20
N GLN A 77 -29.59 -6.51 1.10
CA GLN A 77 -28.75 -5.33 0.89
C GLN A 77 -27.28 -5.69 0.97
N LYS A 78 -26.46 -5.04 0.14
CA LYS A 78 -24.99 -5.10 0.23
C LYS A 78 -24.47 -3.80 0.83
N THR A 79 -23.79 -3.91 1.96
CA THR A 79 -23.17 -2.78 2.67
C THR A 79 -21.68 -3.03 2.81
N GLY A 80 -20.88 -1.99 2.99
CA GLY A 80 -19.42 -2.10 3.09
C GLY A 80 -18.72 -1.38 1.94
N SER A 81 -17.53 -1.85 1.58
CA SER A 81 -16.71 -1.17 0.58
C SER A 81 -16.00 -2.14 -0.35
N GLU A 82 -15.92 -1.76 -1.62
CA GLU A 82 -15.13 -2.42 -2.64
C GLU A 82 -14.12 -1.41 -3.20
N GLN A 83 -12.88 -1.84 -3.34
CA GLN A 83 -11.78 -1.02 -3.81
C GLN A 83 -11.06 -1.77 -4.92
N SER A 84 -10.73 -1.05 -6.00
CA SER A 84 -9.93 -1.58 -7.09
C SER A 84 -8.93 -0.54 -7.59
N GLY A 85 -7.74 -0.98 -7.96
CA GLY A 85 -6.70 -0.13 -8.50
C GLY A 85 -5.93 -0.84 -9.61
N SER A 86 -5.49 -0.07 -10.60
CA SER A 86 -4.61 -0.54 -11.66
C SER A 86 -3.39 0.36 -11.68
N TRP A 87 -2.21 -0.21 -11.48
CA TRP A 87 -0.98 0.54 -11.25
C TRP A 87 0.03 0.23 -12.33
N THR A 88 0.68 1.28 -12.80
CA THR A 88 1.79 1.20 -13.74
C THR A 88 3.06 1.64 -13.03
N VAL A 89 4.08 0.80 -13.06
CA VAL A 89 5.42 1.19 -12.62
C VAL A 89 5.96 2.27 -13.56
N THR A 90 6.24 3.45 -13.00
CA THR A 90 6.82 4.60 -13.70
C THR A 90 8.34 4.59 -13.62
N LYS A 91 8.91 3.90 -12.62
CA LYS A 91 10.34 3.68 -12.47
C LYS A 91 10.58 2.29 -11.89
N SER A 92 11.24 1.43 -12.66
CA SER A 92 11.58 0.08 -12.22
C SER A 92 12.83 0.09 -11.35
N SER A 93 12.91 -0.89 -10.45
CA SER A 93 14.12 -1.13 -9.68
C SER A 93 15.07 -2.03 -10.48
N GLU A 94 16.36 -1.67 -10.50
CA GLU A 94 17.41 -2.48 -11.13
C GLU A 94 17.64 -3.82 -10.40
N ILE A 95 17.23 -3.90 -9.12
CA ILE A 95 17.44 -5.06 -8.24
C ILE A 95 16.43 -6.18 -8.55
N THR A 96 15.24 -5.84 -9.06
CA THR A 96 14.03 -6.69 -8.97
C THR A 96 13.51 -7.20 -10.30
N ASN A 97 14.33 -7.24 -11.36
CA ASN A 97 13.89 -7.65 -12.69
C ASN A 97 13.25 -9.06 -12.76
N SER A 98 13.38 -9.88 -11.72
CA SER A 98 12.74 -11.20 -11.59
C SER A 98 12.04 -11.47 -10.24
N ILE A 99 11.99 -10.48 -9.33
CA ILE A 99 11.49 -10.69 -7.96
C ILE A 99 10.11 -10.05 -7.81
N SER A 100 9.20 -10.76 -7.13
CA SER A 100 7.86 -10.30 -6.79
C SER A 100 7.74 -10.13 -5.28
N PHE A 101 7.21 -8.99 -4.83
CA PHE A 101 7.05 -8.70 -3.40
C PHE A 101 5.58 -8.60 -3.04
N ASN A 102 5.17 -9.23 -1.94
CA ASN A 102 3.87 -8.97 -1.33
C ASN A 102 3.98 -7.73 -0.44
N VAL A 103 3.31 -6.66 -0.85
CA VAL A 103 3.44 -5.35 -0.24
C VAL A 103 2.10 -4.94 0.35
N GLY A 104 2.09 -4.50 1.60
CA GLY A 104 0.96 -3.78 2.18
C GLY A 104 0.97 -2.32 1.73
N PHE A 105 -0.20 -1.74 1.51
CA PHE A 105 -0.36 -0.35 1.10
C PHE A 105 -1.34 0.36 2.03
N GLU A 106 -1.07 1.63 2.30
CA GLU A 106 -1.91 2.49 3.12
C GLU A 106 -2.19 3.80 2.39
N TYR A 107 -3.38 4.35 2.58
CA TYR A 107 -3.70 5.70 2.14
C TYR A 107 -4.66 6.36 3.12
N SER A 108 -4.55 7.68 3.24
CA SER A 108 -5.58 8.49 3.90
C SER A 108 -6.84 8.42 3.04
N GLY A 109 -7.90 7.80 3.59
CA GLY A 109 -9.13 7.44 2.89
C GLY A 109 -9.78 8.59 2.12
N PHE A 110 -10.77 8.23 1.31
CA PHE A 110 -11.56 9.19 0.52
C PHE A 110 -12.40 10.14 1.39
N SER A 111 -12.68 9.73 2.62
CA SER A 111 -13.29 10.53 3.68
C SER A 111 -12.30 10.72 4.83
N ALA A 112 -12.37 11.87 5.50
CA ALA A 112 -11.48 12.19 6.61
C ALA A 112 -11.58 11.14 7.72
N GLY A 113 -10.45 10.49 8.04
CA GLY A 113 -10.31 9.60 9.20
C GLY A 113 -10.41 8.09 8.93
N MET A 114 -10.58 7.64 7.68
CA MET A 114 -10.52 6.20 7.35
C MET A 114 -9.11 5.83 6.85
N GLU A 115 -8.39 4.99 7.57
CA GLU A 115 -7.19 4.32 7.05
C GLU A 115 -7.60 2.98 6.43
N THR A 116 -7.25 2.74 5.17
CA THR A 116 -7.44 1.42 4.56
C THR A 116 -6.08 0.80 4.25
N SER A 117 -5.95 -0.49 4.58
CA SER A 117 -4.78 -1.29 4.23
C SER A 117 -5.13 -2.45 3.30
N PHE A 118 -4.27 -2.72 2.32
CA PHE A 118 -4.46 -3.80 1.36
C PHE A 118 -3.12 -4.33 0.87
N SER A 119 -3.05 -5.56 0.37
CA SER A 119 -1.81 -6.18 -0.10
C SER A 119 -1.84 -6.47 -1.59
N ALA A 120 -0.71 -6.29 -2.28
CA ALA A 120 -0.55 -6.76 -3.65
C ALA A 120 0.87 -7.21 -3.98
N THR A 121 0.98 -7.99 -5.05
CA THR A 121 2.24 -8.43 -5.62
C THR A 121 2.80 -7.36 -6.56
N VAL A 122 3.88 -6.70 -6.15
CA VAL A 122 4.57 -5.69 -6.99
C VAL A 122 5.59 -6.39 -7.88
N LYS A 123 5.55 -6.04 -9.18
CA LYS A 123 6.54 -6.41 -10.22
C LYS A 123 7.03 -5.13 -10.89
N ASN A 124 8.13 -5.18 -11.63
CA ASN A 124 8.68 -4.06 -12.43
C ASN A 124 7.78 -3.63 -13.63
N GLU A 125 6.50 -3.99 -13.63
CA GLU A 125 5.56 -3.74 -14.74
C GLU A 125 4.23 -3.18 -14.21
N ARG A 126 3.09 -3.72 -14.67
CA ARG A 126 1.77 -3.37 -14.16
C ARG A 126 1.32 -4.34 -13.08
N PHE A 127 0.57 -3.85 -12.11
CA PHE A 127 -0.08 -4.68 -11.12
C PHE A 127 -1.48 -4.15 -10.81
N THR A 128 -2.37 -5.05 -10.43
CA THR A 128 -3.72 -4.71 -9.99
C THR A 128 -3.86 -4.95 -8.51
N MET A 129 -4.80 -4.22 -7.91
CA MET A 129 -5.12 -4.34 -6.51
C MET A 129 -6.63 -4.38 -6.37
N SER A 130 -7.14 -5.26 -5.53
CA SER A 130 -8.55 -5.27 -5.18
C SER A 130 -8.73 -5.64 -3.72
N ASN A 131 -9.70 -5.00 -3.08
CA ASN A 131 -10.17 -5.37 -1.76
C ASN A 131 -11.69 -5.30 -1.78
N ASN A 132 -12.35 -6.35 -1.33
CA ASN A 132 -13.79 -6.39 -1.24
C ASN A 132 -14.18 -6.76 0.18
N ASN A 133 -14.76 -5.78 0.88
CA ASN A 133 -15.34 -5.92 2.20
C ASN A 133 -16.84 -5.60 2.15
N MET A 134 -17.51 -6.01 1.08
CA MET A 134 -18.96 -5.95 0.99
C MET A 134 -19.58 -7.11 1.77
N GLN A 135 -20.48 -6.80 2.68
CA GLN A 135 -21.30 -7.73 3.40
C GLN A 135 -22.72 -7.69 2.87
N GLU A 136 -23.25 -8.86 2.52
CA GLU A 136 -24.66 -9.02 2.22
C GLU A 136 -25.43 -9.24 3.53
N THR A 137 -26.53 -8.53 3.71
CA THR A 137 -27.40 -8.66 4.89
C THR A 137 -28.83 -8.72 4.40
N THR A 138 -29.56 -9.72 4.86
CA THR A 138 -31.01 -9.79 4.69
C THR A 138 -31.66 -9.10 5.86
N VAL A 139 -32.45 -8.07 5.59
CA VAL A 139 -33.22 -7.37 6.61
C VAL A 139 -34.69 -7.66 6.37
N THR A 140 -35.31 -8.31 7.36
CA THR A 140 -36.70 -8.74 7.31
C THR A 140 -37.55 -7.85 8.20
N TYR A 141 -38.70 -7.45 7.70
CA TYR A 141 -39.62 -6.55 8.39
C TYR A 141 -41.05 -7.05 8.26
N GLU A 142 -41.79 -6.97 9.36
CA GLU A 142 -43.24 -7.16 9.37
C GLU A 142 -43.90 -5.85 8.94
N ASN A 143 -44.54 -5.86 7.78
CA ASN A 143 -45.24 -4.72 7.24
C ASN A 143 -46.75 -4.90 7.44
N LYS A 144 -47.35 -4.04 8.26
CA LYS A 144 -48.80 -4.00 8.46
C LYS A 144 -49.50 -3.66 7.16
N ASP A 145 -50.72 -4.17 6.99
CA ASP A 145 -51.54 -3.79 5.83
C ASP A 145 -51.68 -2.27 5.73
N GLY A 146 -51.62 -1.75 4.51
CA GLY A 146 -51.67 -0.32 4.26
C GLY A 146 -50.39 0.45 4.54
N ASN A 147 -49.25 -0.17 4.90
CA ASN A 147 -47.97 0.53 5.05
C ASN A 147 -47.04 0.36 3.83
N GLN A 148 -46.23 1.38 3.53
CA GLN A 148 -45.12 1.32 2.57
C GLN A 148 -43.79 1.42 3.32
N CYS A 149 -42.91 0.44 3.13
CA CYS A 149 -41.56 0.47 3.66
C CYS A 149 -40.57 0.95 2.60
N LYS A 150 -39.68 1.86 3.01
CA LYS A 150 -38.60 2.41 2.18
C LYS A 150 -37.26 2.06 2.79
N LEU A 151 -36.43 1.38 2.00
CA LEU A 151 -35.02 1.17 2.28
C LEU A 151 -34.21 2.15 1.45
N GLU A 152 -33.34 2.93 2.08
CA GLU A 152 -32.44 3.86 1.39
C GLU A 152 -31.00 3.35 1.51
N ILE A 153 -30.36 3.17 0.36
CA ILE A 153 -28.95 2.78 0.27
C ILE A 153 -28.17 3.92 -0.37
N ASP A 154 -27.25 4.50 0.39
CA ASP A 154 -26.31 5.50 -0.10
C ASP A 154 -25.08 4.78 -0.66
N THR A 155 -24.92 4.88 -1.99
CA THR A 155 -23.73 4.40 -2.70
C THR A 155 -22.83 5.58 -2.99
N GLN A 156 -21.62 5.60 -2.43
CA GLN A 156 -20.61 6.59 -2.75
C GLN A 156 -19.54 5.95 -3.63
N THR A 157 -19.26 6.57 -4.78
CA THR A 157 -18.21 6.15 -5.70
C THR A 157 -17.14 7.23 -5.73
N CYS A 158 -15.92 6.87 -5.34
CA CYS A 158 -14.78 7.77 -5.39
C CYS A 158 -13.74 7.27 -6.38
N ARG A 159 -13.14 8.22 -7.11
CA ARG A 159 -12.07 7.98 -8.08
C ARG A 159 -10.90 8.91 -7.79
N ALA A 160 -9.70 8.36 -7.78
CA ALA A 160 -8.47 9.11 -7.60
C ALA A 160 -7.33 8.49 -8.40
N THR A 161 -6.25 9.24 -8.53
CA THR A 161 -4.98 8.73 -9.03
C THR A 161 -4.00 8.73 -7.87
N GLY A 162 -3.48 7.56 -7.50
CA GLY A 162 -2.46 7.43 -6.46
C GLY A 162 -1.06 7.36 -7.06
N LYS A 163 -0.06 7.67 -6.25
CA LYS A 163 1.36 7.40 -6.47
C LYS A 163 1.94 6.75 -5.23
N GLY A 164 2.88 5.84 -5.40
CA GLY A 164 3.63 5.27 -4.29
C GLY A 164 5.05 4.93 -4.70
N VAL A 165 5.87 4.72 -3.67
CA VAL A 165 7.30 4.40 -3.81
C VAL A 165 7.58 3.18 -2.94
N VAL A 166 8.10 2.13 -3.55
CA VAL A 166 8.53 0.92 -2.85
C VAL A 166 10.05 0.91 -2.75
N PRO A 167 10.64 1.10 -1.55
CA PRO A 167 12.07 0.97 -1.36
C PRO A 167 12.46 -0.51 -1.25
N ILE A 168 13.34 -0.96 -2.14
CA ILE A 168 13.97 -2.29 -2.10
C ILE A 168 15.42 -2.13 -1.74
N LYS A 169 15.82 -2.79 -0.66
CA LYS A 169 17.14 -2.69 -0.07
C LYS A 169 17.90 -3.99 -0.26
N ALA A 170 19.03 -3.92 -0.93
CA ALA A 170 19.94 -5.05 -1.04
C ALA A 170 20.73 -5.25 0.26
N SER A 171 20.96 -6.52 0.59
CA SER A 171 21.73 -6.96 1.75
C SER A 171 22.49 -8.25 1.42
N GLY A 172 23.32 -8.72 2.35
CA GLY A 172 24.09 -9.95 2.18
C GLY A 172 25.44 -9.74 1.49
N PHE A 173 25.88 -10.75 0.75
CA PHE A 173 27.25 -10.86 0.22
C PHE A 173 27.29 -10.98 -1.30
N VAL A 174 28.25 -10.28 -1.91
CA VAL A 174 28.65 -10.46 -3.30
C VAL A 174 29.97 -11.21 -3.32
N TRP A 175 30.06 -12.28 -4.08
CA TRP A 175 31.29 -13.07 -4.20
C TRP A 175 32.10 -12.63 -5.41
N PHE A 176 33.41 -12.58 -5.29
CA PHE A 176 34.34 -12.29 -6.39
C PHE A 176 35.23 -13.51 -6.64
N TYR A 177 35.16 -14.04 -7.85
CA TYR A 177 35.88 -15.24 -8.28
C TYR A 177 37.08 -14.83 -9.11
N TYR A 178 38.26 -15.25 -8.68
CA TYR A 178 39.52 -14.95 -9.35
C TYR A 178 40.10 -16.21 -10.00
N PRO A 179 40.78 -16.09 -11.15
CA PRO A 179 41.39 -17.25 -11.83
C PRO A 179 42.58 -17.86 -11.08
N SER A 180 43.17 -17.12 -10.14
CA SER A 180 44.30 -17.54 -9.32
C SER A 180 44.10 -17.13 -7.86
N PRO A 181 44.67 -17.87 -6.87
CA PRO A 181 44.52 -17.55 -5.46
C PRO A 181 45.19 -16.21 -5.10
N ARG A 182 44.49 -15.37 -4.33
CA ARG A 182 44.98 -14.03 -3.95
C ARG A 182 44.90 -13.83 -2.45
N ALA A 183 45.92 -13.19 -1.88
CA ALA A 183 45.85 -12.61 -0.55
C ALA A 183 45.28 -11.18 -0.64
N SER A 184 44.77 -10.66 0.46
CA SER A 184 44.39 -9.24 0.53
C SER A 184 45.62 -8.34 0.39
N LYS A 185 45.53 -7.24 -0.35
CA LYS A 185 46.61 -6.24 -0.45
C LYS A 185 46.97 -5.62 0.91
N ASN A 186 46.00 -5.55 1.83
CA ASN A 186 46.22 -5.06 3.19
C ASN A 186 46.91 -6.09 4.09
N ASN A 187 47.01 -7.35 3.65
CA ASN A 187 47.77 -8.40 4.32
C ASN A 187 48.40 -9.37 3.29
N PRO A 188 49.49 -8.96 2.61
CA PRO A 188 50.09 -9.75 1.54
C PRO A 188 50.62 -11.12 1.97
N GLY A 189 50.98 -11.28 3.25
CA GLY A 189 51.43 -12.55 3.83
C GLY A 189 50.29 -13.46 4.33
N GLY A 190 49.03 -13.01 4.21
CA GLY A 190 47.86 -13.78 4.64
C GLY A 190 47.51 -14.94 3.72
N SER A 191 46.49 -15.70 4.12
CA SER A 191 45.93 -16.80 3.33
C SER A 191 45.47 -16.34 1.95
N LYS A 192 45.75 -17.15 0.93
CA LYS A 192 45.32 -16.90 -0.44
C LYS A 192 44.03 -17.66 -0.73
N HIS A 193 43.06 -16.97 -1.32
CA HIS A 193 41.76 -17.55 -1.66
C HIS A 193 41.41 -17.25 -3.13
N TYR A 194 40.70 -18.16 -3.78
CA TYR A 194 40.13 -17.95 -5.11
C TYR A 194 38.85 -17.10 -5.06
N HIS A 195 38.08 -17.24 -3.97
CA HIS A 195 36.78 -16.58 -3.80
C HIS A 195 36.82 -15.68 -2.59
N TRP A 196 36.36 -14.44 -2.77
CA TRP A 196 36.26 -13.46 -1.70
C TRP A 196 34.85 -12.89 -1.63
N ALA A 197 34.31 -12.80 -0.41
CA ALA A 197 32.98 -12.24 -0.18
C ALA A 197 33.08 -10.78 0.26
N VAL A 198 32.30 -9.91 -0.39
CA VAL A 198 32.09 -8.52 0.02
C VAL A 198 30.70 -8.41 0.62
N GLN A 199 30.61 -8.04 1.90
CA GLN A 199 29.35 -7.71 2.52
C GLN A 199 28.89 -6.33 2.05
N LEU A 200 27.72 -6.22 1.43
CA LEU A 200 27.25 -4.97 0.81
C LEU A 200 27.22 -3.79 1.81
N SER A 201 26.76 -4.04 3.04
CA SER A 201 26.65 -3.01 4.09
C SER A 201 27.99 -2.51 4.64
N ARG A 202 29.12 -3.14 4.29
CA ARG A 202 30.45 -2.64 4.66
C ARG A 202 31.01 -1.63 3.67
N VAL A 203 30.52 -1.67 2.43
CA VAL A 203 31.05 -0.86 1.32
C VAL A 203 30.07 0.24 0.95
N LEU A 204 28.76 -0.02 1.07
CA LEU A 204 27.70 0.86 0.65
C LEU A 204 26.90 1.38 1.84
N THR A 205 26.46 2.64 1.75
CA THR A 205 25.43 3.18 2.65
C THR A 205 24.08 2.53 2.38
N GLU A 206 23.08 2.87 3.19
CA GLU A 206 21.71 2.38 3.01
C GLU A 206 21.08 2.87 1.71
N GLU A 207 21.28 4.12 1.37
CA GLU A 207 20.74 4.76 0.17
C GLU A 207 21.39 4.15 -1.08
N GLU A 208 22.70 3.90 -1.01
CA GLU A 208 23.50 3.31 -2.10
C GLU A 208 23.12 1.86 -2.43
N ARG A 209 22.57 1.14 -1.45
CA ARG A 209 22.05 -0.23 -1.61
C ARG A 209 20.53 -0.29 -1.74
N THR A 210 19.86 0.86 -1.78
CA THR A 210 18.41 0.93 -1.94
C THR A 210 18.05 1.40 -3.34
N SER A 211 17.16 0.66 -3.99
CA SER A 211 16.55 1.03 -5.26
C SER A 211 15.06 1.24 -5.04
N LEU A 212 14.43 2.04 -5.90
CA LEU A 212 13.04 2.44 -5.74
C LEU A 212 12.22 1.90 -6.91
N ILE A 213 11.07 1.31 -6.60
CA ILE A 213 9.99 1.14 -7.59
C ILE A 213 9.01 2.29 -7.36
N GLU A 214 8.88 3.17 -8.35
CA GLU A 214 7.84 4.20 -8.34
C GLU A 214 6.68 3.72 -9.21
N PHE A 215 5.45 3.89 -8.73
CA PHE A 215 4.26 3.48 -9.45
C PHE A 215 3.15 4.52 -9.32
N GLN A 216 2.29 4.56 -10.34
CA GLN A 216 1.15 5.45 -10.42
C GLN A 216 -0.04 4.73 -11.05
N GLY A 217 -1.25 5.04 -10.60
CA GLY A 217 -2.42 4.36 -11.12
C GLY A 217 -3.75 4.96 -10.70
N PRO A 218 -4.82 4.77 -11.49
CA PRO A 218 -6.17 5.03 -11.03
C PRO A 218 -6.57 4.05 -9.92
N MET A 219 -7.33 4.57 -8.97
CA MET A 219 -7.99 3.82 -7.90
C MET A 219 -9.46 4.21 -7.83
N ASN A 220 -10.31 3.21 -7.73
CA ASN A 220 -11.75 3.34 -7.59
C ASN A 220 -12.18 2.73 -6.26
N THR A 221 -13.11 3.38 -5.58
CA THR A 221 -13.73 2.87 -4.37
C THR A 221 -15.22 3.07 -4.44
N ILE A 222 -15.96 2.03 -4.11
CA ILE A 222 -17.41 2.02 -4.01
C ILE A 222 -17.73 1.66 -2.57
N SER A 223 -18.33 2.57 -1.81
CA SER A 223 -18.90 2.27 -0.50
C SER A 223 -20.42 2.27 -0.59
N LYS A 224 -21.04 1.35 0.13
CA LYS A 224 -22.49 1.23 0.27
C LYS A 224 -22.86 1.26 1.74
N THR A 225 -23.69 2.22 2.11
CA THR A 225 -24.23 2.34 3.45
C THR A 225 -25.73 2.22 3.36
N ALA A 226 -26.32 1.30 4.12
CA ALA A 226 -27.76 1.23 4.26
C ALA A 226 -28.19 2.18 5.39
N HIS A 227 -29.20 2.99 5.12
CA HIS A 227 -29.85 3.83 6.12
C HIS A 227 -31.13 3.18 6.63
N ALA A 228 -31.61 3.68 7.76
CA ALA A 228 -32.75 3.12 8.49
C ALA A 228 -33.97 2.92 7.58
N LEU A 229 -34.59 1.74 7.71
CA LEU A 229 -35.84 1.44 7.03
C LEU A 229 -36.99 2.20 7.68
N ASN A 230 -37.74 2.96 6.88
CA ASN A 230 -38.92 3.68 7.34
C ASN A 230 -40.17 3.04 6.74
N CYS A 231 -41.05 2.49 7.57
CA CYS A 231 -42.39 2.05 7.17
C CYS A 231 -43.41 3.12 7.58
N THR A 232 -44.16 3.63 6.61
CA THR A 232 -45.19 4.65 6.83
C THR A 232 -46.53 4.22 6.23
N PRO A 233 -47.68 4.54 6.85
CA PRO A 233 -48.98 4.29 6.24
C PRO A 233 -49.10 4.94 4.86
N LEU A 234 -49.62 4.19 3.89
CA LEU A 234 -49.97 4.65 2.55
C LEU A 234 -50.95 5.82 2.69
N GLY A 235 -50.55 7.00 2.22
CA GLY A 235 -51.33 8.24 2.32
C GLY A 235 -50.99 9.13 3.53
N ALA A 236 -50.14 8.70 4.46
CA ALA A 236 -49.67 9.53 5.57
C ALA A 236 -48.47 10.45 5.20
N SER A 237 -48.02 10.43 3.95
CA SER A 237 -47.12 11.46 3.44
C SER A 237 -47.84 12.80 3.54
N LYS A 238 -47.54 13.56 4.60
CA LYS A 238 -47.94 14.97 4.75
C LYS A 238 -47.83 15.60 3.38
N ALA A 239 -48.92 16.19 2.89
CA ALA A 239 -48.93 16.96 1.66
C ALA A 239 -47.69 17.85 1.69
N VAL A 240 -46.65 17.47 0.93
CA VAL A 240 -45.49 18.32 0.74
C VAL A 240 -46.10 19.51 0.04
N ALA A 241 -46.24 20.63 0.76
CA ALA A 241 -46.72 21.87 0.19
C ALA A 241 -45.80 22.14 -1.00
N ARG A 242 -46.29 21.84 -2.21
CA ARG A 242 -45.62 22.24 -3.44
C ARG A 242 -45.66 23.74 -3.40
N THR A 243 -44.58 24.37 -2.97
CA THR A 243 -44.39 25.79 -3.22
C THR A 243 -44.38 25.93 -4.73
N LEU A 244 -45.49 26.43 -5.26
CA LEU A 244 -45.63 26.76 -6.66
C LEU A 244 -44.61 27.88 -6.93
N VAL A 245 -43.45 27.53 -7.49
CA VAL A 245 -42.52 28.53 -8.00
C VAL A 245 -43.24 29.20 -9.17
N LYS A 246 -43.72 30.42 -8.95
CA LYS A 246 -44.25 31.27 -10.01
C LYS A 246 -43.16 31.44 -11.08
N PRO A 247 -43.49 31.31 -12.37
CA PRO A 247 -42.57 31.69 -13.45
C PRO A 247 -42.31 33.20 -13.33
N GLY A 248 -41.13 33.55 -12.82
CA GLY A 248 -40.63 34.92 -12.85
C GLY A 248 -40.11 35.21 -14.25
N THR A 249 -40.91 35.93 -15.04
CA THR A 249 -40.45 36.76 -16.14
C THR A 249 -39.40 37.75 -15.61
N ASN A 250 -38.13 37.54 -15.96
CA ASN A 250 -37.36 38.53 -16.72
C ASN A 250 -35.94 38.06 -16.95
N ALA A 251 -35.60 38.01 -18.24
CA ALA A 251 -34.24 38.07 -18.73
C ALA A 251 -33.61 39.40 -18.32
N THR A 252 -32.42 39.36 -17.74
CA THR A 252 -31.40 40.38 -18.01
C THR A 252 -30.01 39.73 -18.00
N ARG A 253 -29.30 39.97 -19.10
CA ARG A 253 -27.96 39.52 -19.48
C ARG A 253 -26.88 40.28 -18.64
N PRO A 254 -25.57 40.03 -18.84
CA PRO A 254 -24.62 39.77 -17.75
C PRO A 254 -23.81 41.02 -17.35
N SER A 255 -23.37 41.08 -16.09
CA SER A 255 -22.32 42.02 -15.70
C SER A 255 -21.01 41.28 -15.43
N LYS A 256 -19.98 41.69 -16.17
CA LYS A 256 -18.57 41.40 -15.93
C LYS A 256 -18.21 41.78 -14.49
N THR A 257 -17.50 40.92 -13.78
CA THR A 257 -16.60 41.41 -12.73
C THR A 257 -15.31 40.58 -12.73
N THR A 258 -14.24 41.33 -12.89
CA THR A 258 -12.82 41.01 -12.91
C THR A 258 -12.36 40.14 -11.74
N SER A 259 -11.71 39.02 -12.04
CA SER A 259 -10.88 38.30 -11.08
C SER A 259 -9.53 39.01 -10.95
N ALA A 260 -9.35 39.72 -9.84
CA ALA A 260 -8.05 40.22 -9.42
C ALA A 260 -7.30 39.10 -8.68
N SER A 261 -6.07 38.87 -9.13
CA SER A 261 -5.06 37.97 -8.57
C SER A 261 -4.54 38.48 -7.22
N PRO A 262 -4.37 37.65 -6.17
CA PRO A 262 -3.53 38.01 -5.04
C PRO A 262 -2.08 37.66 -5.34
N ARG A 263 -1.30 38.73 -5.47
CA ARG A 263 0.15 38.76 -5.52
C ARG A 263 0.76 38.31 -4.19
N ALA A 264 1.90 37.64 -4.30
CA ALA A 264 2.80 37.25 -3.24
C ALA A 264 3.14 38.39 -2.26
N GLY A 265 3.06 38.10 -0.97
CA GLY A 265 3.56 38.93 0.13
C GLY A 265 4.66 38.18 0.88
N SER A 266 5.89 38.57 0.61
CA SER A 266 7.10 38.27 1.37
C SER A 266 7.07 39.00 2.71
N THR A 267 7.38 38.30 3.80
CA THR A 267 7.91 38.92 5.02
C THR A 267 8.94 37.99 5.67
N SER A 268 10.20 38.40 5.52
CA SER A 268 11.34 38.07 6.36
C SER A 268 11.16 38.68 7.76
N GLY A 269 11.62 38.01 8.81
CA GLY A 269 11.75 38.65 10.12
C GLY A 269 12.00 37.75 11.33
N LYS A 270 13.29 37.59 11.67
CA LYS A 270 13.88 37.55 13.02
C LYS A 270 13.63 36.35 13.96
N THR A 271 14.70 35.55 14.06
CA THR A 271 15.46 35.18 15.26
C THR A 271 14.97 35.71 16.62
N ALA A 272 14.73 34.80 17.55
CA ALA A 272 14.97 35.01 18.98
C ALA A 272 15.45 33.70 19.62
N THR A 273 16.52 33.86 20.38
CA THR A 273 17.31 32.86 21.10
C THR A 273 16.78 32.76 22.52
N GLU A 274 16.53 31.55 23.02
CA GLU A 274 16.46 31.19 24.46
C GLU A 274 16.46 29.65 24.49
N GLY A 275 17.36 28.92 25.17
CA GLY A 275 17.95 29.18 26.47
C GLY A 275 17.17 28.36 27.52
N GLY A 276 17.56 27.09 27.74
CA GLY A 276 16.82 26.24 28.69
C GLY A 276 17.42 24.86 28.90
N ASN A 277 18.47 24.79 29.72
CA ASN A 277 18.92 23.57 30.38
C ASN A 277 17.78 22.90 31.17
N THR A 278 17.69 21.57 31.12
CA THR A 278 17.33 20.79 32.32
C THR A 278 17.84 19.37 32.22
N ALA A 279 18.61 19.01 33.24
CA ALA A 279 19.19 17.70 33.47
C ALA A 279 18.13 16.70 33.96
N GLY A 280 18.40 15.42 33.68
CA GLY A 280 18.15 14.33 34.63
C GLY A 280 16.85 13.56 34.45
N LYS A 281 16.96 12.33 33.93
CA LYS A 281 16.68 11.10 34.71
C LYS A 281 16.93 9.85 33.87
N THR A 282 17.86 9.04 34.35
CA THR A 282 18.10 7.65 33.94
C THR A 282 16.95 6.77 34.42
N PRO A 283 16.35 5.92 33.57
CA PRO A 283 15.55 4.79 34.03
C PRO A 283 16.37 3.49 34.08
N ALA A 284 15.90 2.63 34.96
CA ALA A 284 16.59 1.49 35.54
C ALA A 284 16.80 0.28 34.63
N LYS A 285 17.76 -0.55 35.07
CA LYS A 285 18.06 -1.91 34.64
C LYS A 285 16.81 -2.73 34.29
N SER A 286 16.76 -3.19 33.05
CA SER A 286 15.90 -4.29 32.61
C SER A 286 16.55 -5.63 32.97
N THR A 287 15.85 -6.42 33.78
CA THR A 287 16.18 -7.82 34.09
C THR A 287 15.88 -8.72 32.89
N SER A 288 16.92 -9.42 32.44
CA SER A 288 16.91 -10.44 31.40
C SER A 288 16.07 -11.66 31.78
N THR A 289 14.99 -11.91 31.04
CA THR A 289 14.24 -13.18 31.08
C THR A 289 14.66 -14.04 29.89
N LYS A 290 15.28 -15.18 30.23
CA LYS A 290 15.80 -16.22 29.34
C LYS A 290 14.69 -16.87 28.48
N PRO A 291 14.78 -16.89 27.13
CA PRO A 291 13.84 -17.64 26.31
C PRO A 291 14.07 -19.15 26.41
N ARG A 292 12.95 -19.86 26.56
CA ARG A 292 12.81 -21.31 26.65
C ARG A 292 13.05 -21.94 25.27
N ALA A 293 13.78 -23.05 25.22
CA ALA A 293 14.06 -23.79 24.00
C ALA A 293 12.77 -24.23 23.29
N SER A 294 12.64 -23.84 22.02
CA SER A 294 11.57 -24.28 21.12
C SER A 294 11.95 -25.65 20.54
N SER A 295 11.12 -26.66 20.80
CA SER A 295 11.21 -27.99 20.20
C SER A 295 10.72 -27.93 18.75
N ASN A 296 11.62 -28.22 17.80
CA ASN A 296 11.26 -28.35 16.38
C ASN A 296 10.26 -29.52 16.17
N PRO A 297 9.15 -29.32 15.44
CA PRO A 297 8.29 -30.41 15.03
C PRO A 297 8.95 -31.26 13.93
N LYS A 298 8.77 -32.57 14.06
CA LYS A 298 9.27 -33.62 13.17
C LYS A 298 8.67 -33.47 11.76
N PRO A 299 9.45 -33.63 10.66
CA PRO A 299 8.90 -33.52 9.30
C PRO A 299 7.88 -34.62 9.02
N SER A 300 6.75 -34.24 8.42
CA SER A 300 5.75 -35.19 7.90
C SER A 300 6.32 -36.02 6.75
N PRO A 301 5.98 -37.32 6.64
CA PRO A 301 6.46 -38.19 5.58
C PRO A 301 5.90 -37.76 4.21
N ARG A 302 6.77 -37.75 3.19
CA ARG A 302 6.42 -37.49 1.79
C ARG A 302 5.48 -38.57 1.23
N PRO A 303 4.47 -38.22 0.43
CA PRO A 303 3.67 -39.19 -0.32
C PRO A 303 4.54 -39.98 -1.31
N ARG A 304 4.34 -41.29 -1.36
CA ARG A 304 4.96 -42.19 -2.37
C ARG A 304 4.30 -41.94 -3.73
N ALA A 305 5.12 -41.87 -4.78
CA ALA A 305 4.64 -41.81 -6.16
C ALA A 305 3.91 -43.12 -6.55
N PRO A 306 2.84 -43.05 -7.37
CA PRO A 306 2.14 -44.23 -7.83
C PRO A 306 3.01 -45.07 -8.77
N GLN A 307 3.09 -46.38 -8.50
CA GLN A 307 3.72 -47.33 -9.41
C GLN A 307 2.85 -47.49 -10.67
N ARG A 308 3.50 -47.42 -11.84
CA ARG A 308 2.89 -47.85 -13.11
C ARG A 308 2.64 -49.35 -13.04
N LYS A 309 1.43 -49.76 -13.42
CA LYS A 309 1.12 -51.15 -13.74
C LYS A 309 1.51 -51.39 -15.19
N ASP A 310 2.27 -52.46 -15.40
CA ASP A 310 2.48 -53.09 -16.71
C ASP A 310 1.21 -53.84 -17.14
#